data_AF-A0A2E5DAE9-F1
#
_entry.id   AF-A0A2E5DAE9-F1
#
_cell.length_a   1.000
_cell.length_b   1.000
_cell.length_c   1.000
_cell.angle_alpha   90.00
_cell.angle_beta   90.00
_cell.angle_gamma   90.00
#
_symmetry.space_group_name_H-M   'P 1'
#
loop_
_entity.id
_entity.type
_entity.pdbx_description
1 polymer ?
#
loop_
_entity_poly.entity_id
_entity_poly.type
_entity_poly.pdbx_seq_one_letter_code
_entity_poly.pdbx_strand_id
1 'polypeptide(L)'
;MPLLFGGCGESIEQAETDVGEETYLRYCFSCHQGGVAGAPSLGDLQAWAPRLDKGREALLQSVIDGIPPAMPIRGLCNSCSDEELAASVDYMLNAVRDQAREAGTL
;
A
#
# COMPACT_ATOMS: atom_id res chain seq x y z
N MET A 1 9.74 44.61 -29.35
CA MET A 1 8.30 44.33 -29.55
C MET A 1 8.23 43.10 -30.45
N PRO A 2 7.68 41.93 -30.06
CA PRO A 2 7.37 41.33 -28.75
C PRO A 2 8.43 40.24 -28.38
N LEU A 3 8.85 40.04 -27.12
CA LEU A 3 8.23 39.22 -26.05
C LEU A 3 7.71 37.86 -26.55
N LEU A 4 8.29 36.75 -26.11
CA LEU A 4 7.57 35.55 -25.67
C LEU A 4 8.50 34.65 -24.84
N PHE A 5 8.08 34.47 -23.59
CA PHE A 5 8.76 33.84 -22.47
C PHE A 5 9.03 32.35 -22.73
N GLY A 6 10.19 31.90 -22.22
CA GLY A 6 10.38 30.50 -21.86
C GLY A 6 9.33 30.07 -20.85
N GLY A 7 8.56 29.05 -21.22
CA GLY A 7 7.86 28.19 -20.29
C GLY A 7 8.51 26.82 -20.41
N CYS A 8 9.27 26.43 -19.39
CA CYS A 8 9.49 25.03 -19.11
C CYS A 8 8.11 24.38 -19.10
N GLY A 9 7.89 23.40 -19.96
CA GLY A 9 6.84 22.43 -19.73
C GLY A 9 7.19 21.71 -18.44
N GLU A 10 6.69 22.21 -17.32
CA GLU A 10 6.34 21.34 -16.21
C GLU A 10 5.23 20.47 -16.77
N SER A 11 5.66 19.30 -17.24
CA SER A 11 4.82 18.14 -17.39
C SER A 11 3.83 18.17 -16.24
N ILE A 12 2.56 18.26 -16.59
CA ILE A 12 1.51 17.90 -15.66
C ILE A 12 1.75 16.42 -15.43
N GLU A 13 2.52 16.10 -14.38
CA GLU A 13 2.38 14.86 -13.66
C GLU A 13 0.92 14.83 -13.23
N GLN A 14 0.08 14.32 -14.14
CA GLN A 14 -1.14 13.64 -13.79
C GLN A 14 -0.70 12.69 -12.69
N ALA A 15 -1.09 12.97 -11.46
CA ALA A 15 -1.05 11.97 -10.41
C ALA A 15 -1.85 10.79 -10.96
N GLU A 16 -1.14 9.83 -11.55
CA GLU A 16 -1.69 8.53 -11.87
C GLU A 16 -2.32 8.08 -10.56
N THR A 17 -3.63 7.94 -10.58
CA THR A 17 -4.38 7.59 -9.38
C THR A 17 -3.77 6.28 -8.87
N ASP A 18 -3.13 6.33 -7.70
CA ASP A 18 -2.45 5.14 -7.16
C ASP A 18 -3.52 4.16 -6.70
N VAL A 19 -3.84 3.21 -7.57
CA VAL A 19 -4.88 2.20 -7.34
C VAL A 19 -4.63 1.43 -6.04
N GLY A 20 -3.37 1.26 -5.66
CA GLY A 20 -2.98 0.60 -4.42
C GLY A 20 -3.39 1.37 -3.17
N GLU A 21 -3.07 2.67 -3.14
CA GLU A 21 -3.47 3.62 -2.11
C GLU A 21 -4.99 3.74 -2.03
N GLU A 22 -5.68 3.90 -3.16
CA GLU A 22 -7.15 4.00 -3.17
C GLU A 22 -7.82 2.74 -2.61
N THR A 23 -7.33 1.56 -3.03
CA THR A 23 -7.81 0.28 -2.52
C THR A 23 -7.53 0.14 -1.02
N TYR A 24 -6.32 0.54 -0.58
CA TYR A 24 -5.95 0.55 0.83
C TYR A 24 -6.90 1.45 1.64
N LEU A 25 -7.07 2.70 1.24
CA LEU A 25 -7.90 3.69 1.93
C LEU A 25 -9.36 3.24 2.02
N ARG A 26 -9.88 2.61 0.97
CA ARG A 26 -11.28 2.18 0.90
C ARG A 26 -11.57 0.95 1.76
N TYR A 27 -10.67 -0.02 1.80
CA TYR A 27 -10.97 -1.34 2.38
C TYR A 27 -10.05 -1.75 3.54
N CYS A 28 -8.74 -1.48 3.40
CA CYS A 28 -7.72 -1.99 4.31
C CYS A 28 -7.47 -1.06 5.52
N PHE A 29 -7.59 0.25 5.30
CA PHE A 29 -7.26 1.32 6.25
C PHE A 29 -7.92 1.16 7.61
N SER A 30 -9.20 0.75 7.61
CA SER A 30 -10.00 0.61 8.84
C SER A 30 -9.36 -0.32 9.87
N CYS A 31 -8.58 -1.31 9.43
CA CYS A 31 -7.85 -2.21 10.32
C CYS A 31 -6.36 -1.89 10.38
N HIS A 32 -5.76 -1.56 9.24
CA HIS A 32 -4.31 -1.46 9.11
C HIS A 32 -3.72 -0.08 9.41
N GLN A 33 -4.52 0.97 9.62
CA GLN A 33 -3.95 2.26 10.03
C GLN A 33 -3.50 2.24 11.51
N GLY A 34 -4.38 1.73 12.39
CA GLY A 34 -4.17 1.72 13.85
C GLY A 34 -3.90 0.34 14.43
N GLY A 35 -3.79 -0.69 13.60
CA GLY A 35 -3.54 -2.07 14.03
C GLY A 35 -4.71 -2.69 14.80
N VAL A 36 -5.93 -2.41 14.34
CA VAL A 36 -7.16 -2.92 14.98
C VAL A 36 -7.12 -4.44 15.04
N ALA A 37 -7.48 -5.00 16.20
CA ALA A 37 -7.46 -6.44 16.45
C ALA A 37 -6.11 -7.13 16.19
N GLY A 38 -4.99 -6.39 16.24
CA GLY A 38 -3.65 -6.92 15.98
C GLY A 38 -3.28 -6.98 14.50
N ALA A 39 -4.02 -6.29 13.63
CA ALA A 39 -3.60 -6.08 12.24
C ALA A 39 -2.22 -5.39 12.21
N PRO A 40 -1.32 -5.74 11.27
CA PRO A 40 -0.05 -5.03 11.13
C PRO A 40 -0.30 -3.60 10.66
N SER A 41 0.08 -2.62 11.49
CA SER A 41 -0.10 -1.20 11.18
C SER A 41 0.78 -0.79 9.99
N LEU A 42 0.27 0.07 9.12
CA LEU A 42 1.01 0.64 8.00
C LEU A 42 2.30 1.31 8.50
N GLY A 43 3.44 0.97 7.91
CA GLY A 43 4.75 1.54 8.29
C GLY A 43 5.38 0.98 9.57
N ASP A 44 4.72 0.09 10.32
CA ASP A 44 5.31 -0.50 11.54
C ASP A 44 6.38 -1.54 11.19
N LEU A 45 7.65 -1.14 11.22
CA LEU A 45 8.78 -2.01 10.92
C LEU A 45 8.82 -3.29 11.75
N GLN A 46 8.43 -3.24 13.02
CA GLN A 46 8.49 -4.41 13.90
C GLN A 46 7.36 -5.39 13.57
N ALA A 47 6.16 -4.88 13.31
CA ALA A 47 5.05 -5.72 12.87
C ALA A 47 5.33 -6.33 11.48
N TRP A 48 5.98 -5.58 10.58
CA TRP A 48 6.20 -6.00 9.21
C TRP A 48 7.46 -6.85 8.98
N ALA A 49 8.48 -6.79 9.83
CA ALA A 49 9.71 -7.59 9.68
C ALA A 49 9.47 -9.08 9.35
N PRO A 50 8.71 -9.87 10.15
CA PRO A 50 8.47 -11.29 9.83
C PRO A 50 7.54 -11.51 8.64
N ARG A 51 6.88 -10.46 8.14
CA ARG A 51 5.98 -10.50 6.98
C ARG A 51 6.74 -10.25 5.69
N LEU A 52 7.72 -9.35 5.73
CA LEU A 52 8.62 -9.07 4.62
C LEU A 52 9.39 -10.33 4.18
N ASP A 53 9.81 -11.18 5.14
CA ASP A 53 10.48 -12.45 4.86
C ASP A 53 9.65 -13.45 4.05
N LYS A 54 8.30 -13.33 4.08
CA LYS A 54 7.42 -14.20 3.30
C LYS A 54 7.41 -13.83 1.81
N GLY A 55 7.79 -12.59 1.49
CA GLY A 55 7.71 -12.04 0.14
C GLY A 55 6.30 -11.60 -0.25
N ARG A 56 6.25 -10.76 -1.29
CA ARG A 56 5.03 -10.11 -1.80
C ARG A 56 3.92 -11.11 -2.15
N GLU A 57 4.25 -12.17 -2.87
CA GLU A 57 3.26 -13.13 -3.39
C GLU A 57 2.52 -13.85 -2.26
N ALA A 58 3.24 -14.30 -1.23
CA ALA A 58 2.64 -14.95 -0.08
C ALA A 58 1.73 -14.01 0.73
N LEU A 59 2.08 -12.71 0.77
CA LEU A 59 1.23 -11.70 1.39
C LEU A 59 -0.04 -11.47 0.59
N LEU A 60 0.06 -11.33 -0.74
CA LEU A 60 -1.10 -11.22 -1.62
C LEU A 60 -2.03 -12.43 -1.48
N GLN A 61 -1.50 -13.64 -1.47
CA GLN A 61 -2.31 -14.84 -1.27
C GLN A 61 -3.04 -14.83 0.08
N SER A 62 -2.38 -14.34 1.14
CA SER A 62 -3.01 -14.18 2.46
C SER A 62 -4.15 -13.15 2.44
N VAL A 63 -4.05 -12.10 1.61
CA VAL A 63 -5.15 -11.14 1.40
C VAL A 63 -6.30 -11.80 0.66
N ILE A 64 -6.02 -12.53 -0.42
CA ILE A 64 -7.03 -13.19 -1.26
C ILE A 64 -7.80 -14.23 -0.45
N ASP A 65 -7.09 -15.12 0.26
CA ASP A 65 -7.69 -16.21 1.04
C ASP A 65 -8.25 -15.76 2.38
N GLY A 66 -7.81 -14.60 2.87
CA GLY A 66 -8.05 -14.16 4.24
C GLY A 66 -7.28 -14.98 5.28
N ILE A 67 -7.33 -14.52 6.53
CA ILE A 67 -6.72 -15.17 7.70
C ILE A 67 -7.76 -15.21 8.82
N PRO A 68 -8.71 -16.16 8.80
CA PRO A 68 -9.76 -16.19 9.82
C PRO A 68 -9.19 -16.46 11.24
N PRO A 69 -9.66 -15.77 12.29
CA PRO A 69 -10.67 -14.70 12.30
C PRO A 69 -10.10 -13.28 12.12
N ALA A 70 -8.79 -13.13 11.91
CA ALA A 70 -8.07 -11.87 11.95
C ALA A 70 -8.24 -10.99 10.70
N MET A 71 -8.24 -11.58 9.50
CA MET A 71 -8.36 -10.85 8.24
C MET A 71 -9.46 -11.50 7.38
N PRO A 72 -10.50 -10.75 6.98
CA PRO A 72 -11.52 -11.25 6.06
C PRO A 72 -10.94 -11.59 4.68
N ILE A 73 -11.58 -12.53 3.98
CA ILE A 73 -11.31 -12.85 2.58
C ILE A 73 -11.29 -11.55 1.75
N ARG A 74 -10.26 -11.40 0.91
CA ARG A 74 -10.00 -10.23 0.05
C ARG A 74 -9.96 -8.89 0.78
N GLY A 75 -9.67 -8.87 2.08
CA GLY A 75 -9.61 -7.64 2.88
C GLY A 75 -10.91 -6.82 2.83
N LEU A 76 -12.08 -7.48 2.78
CA LEU A 76 -13.41 -6.90 2.58
C LEU A 76 -13.72 -6.39 1.16
N CYS A 77 -12.76 -6.41 0.22
CA CYS A 77 -13.01 -6.05 -1.17
C CYS A 77 -13.38 -7.26 -2.04
N ASN A 78 -14.63 -7.70 -1.94
CA ASN A 78 -15.13 -8.84 -2.73
C ASN A 78 -15.20 -8.55 -4.24
N SER A 79 -15.19 -7.27 -4.64
CA SER A 79 -15.27 -6.84 -6.04
C SER A 79 -13.93 -6.40 -6.65
N CYS A 80 -12.86 -6.30 -5.86
CA CYS A 80 -11.56 -5.93 -6.39
C CYS A 80 -11.04 -7.03 -7.32
N SER A 81 -10.29 -6.67 -8.35
CA SER A 81 -9.44 -7.61 -9.07
C SER A 81 -8.24 -8.02 -8.20
N ASP A 82 -7.57 -9.12 -8.56
CA ASP A 82 -6.35 -9.52 -7.87
C ASP A 82 -5.22 -8.49 -8.09
N GLU A 83 -5.26 -7.74 -9.21
CA GLU A 83 -4.30 -6.67 -9.51
C GLU A 83 -4.50 -5.46 -8.58
N GLU A 84 -5.75 -5.08 -8.29
CA GLU A 84 -6.08 -4.02 -7.32
C GLU A 84 -5.62 -4.40 -5.90
N LEU A 85 -5.86 -5.65 -5.50
CA LEU A 85 -5.36 -6.18 -4.22
C LEU A 85 -3.84 -6.21 -4.17
N ALA A 86 -3.19 -6.62 -5.26
CA ALA A 86 -1.74 -6.66 -5.36
C ALA A 86 -1.12 -5.26 -5.27
N ALA A 87 -1.71 -4.27 -5.95
CA ALA A 87 -1.32 -2.87 -5.84
C ALA A 87 -1.46 -2.36 -4.40
N SER A 88 -2.53 -2.75 -3.68
CA SER A 88 -2.72 -2.38 -2.27
C SER A 88 -1.67 -3.00 -1.36
N VAL A 89 -1.30 -4.27 -1.60
CA VAL A 89 -0.19 -4.92 -0.89
C VAL A 89 1.13 -4.18 -1.16
N ASP A 90 1.38 -3.78 -2.40
CA ASP A 90 2.58 -3.01 -2.77
C ASP A 90 2.63 -1.64 -2.08
N TYR A 91 1.50 -0.93 -2.04
CA TYR A 91 1.38 0.33 -1.31
C TYR A 91 1.80 0.15 0.16
N MET A 92 1.28 -0.88 0.83
CA MET A 92 1.62 -1.17 2.22
C MET A 92 3.10 -1.53 2.42
N LEU A 93 3.65 -2.35 1.52
CA LEU A 93 5.07 -2.73 1.54
C LEU A 93 5.99 -1.54 1.30
N ASN A 94 5.60 -0.62 0.40
CA ASN A 94 6.37 0.58 0.11
C ASN A 94 6.38 1.52 1.33
N ALA A 95 5.24 1.74 1.99
CA ALA A 95 5.19 2.52 3.22
C ALA A 95 6.13 1.97 4.32
N VAL A 96 6.23 0.65 4.44
CA VAL A 96 7.16 -0.01 5.38
C VAL A 96 8.62 0.23 4.96
N ARG A 97 8.94 0.10 3.67
CA ARG A 97 10.30 0.36 3.16
C ARG A 97 10.71 1.82 3.31
N ASP A 98 9.78 2.75 3.11
CA ASP A 98 10.02 4.18 3.29
C ASP A 98 10.30 4.51 4.75
N GLN A 99 9.53 3.94 5.69
CA GLN A 99 9.85 4.04 7.10
C GLN A 99 11.21 3.43 7.46
N ALA A 100 11.59 2.33 6.83
CA ALA A 100 12.90 1.73 7.08
C ALA A 100 14.05 2.61 6.56
N ARG A 101 13.86 3.28 5.42
CA ARG A 101 14.81 4.27 4.87
C ARG A 101 14.93 5.49 5.76
N GLU A 102 13.81 6.03 6.22
CA GLU A 102 13.77 7.19 7.13
C GLU A 102 14.44 6.88 8.48
N ALA A 103 14.24 5.67 8.99
CA ALA A 103 14.89 5.20 10.21
C ALA A 103 16.40 4.91 10.04
N GLY A 104 16.96 5.04 8.84
CA GLY A 104 18.36 4.72 8.54
C GLY A 104 18.68 3.24 8.68
N THR A 105 17.67 2.39 8.48
CA THR A 105 17.77 0.92 8.59
C THR A 105 17.85 0.21 7.24
N LEU A 106 17.87 0.98 6.15
CA LEU A 106 18.11 0.55 4.77
C LEU A 106 19.09 1.48 4.07
#